data_AF-A0A837P097-F1
#
_entry.id   AF-A0A837P097-F1
#
_cell.length_a   1.000
_cell.length_b   1.000
_cell.length_c   1.000
_cell.angle_alpha   90.00
_cell.angle_beta   90.00
_cell.angle_gamma   90.00
#
_symmetry.space_group_name_H-M   'P 1'
#
loop_
_entity.id
_entity.type
_entity.pdbx_description
1 polymer ?
#
loop_
_entity_poly.entity_id
_entity_poly.type
_entity_poly.pdbx_seq_one_letter_code
_entity_poly.pdbx_strand_id
1 'polypeptide(L)'
;MQSGPSKSNNIDWLNSYPSDQRIYLAEVYISVMQEDLEQLRDTKPERATTLQIMHRIKGGLSSIGHLPLEQLIKVEEQDLKAGNNNVEQTNLNTIKLISHSVESIEDWLNINNVGN
;
A
#
# COMPACT_ATOMS: atom_id res chain seq x y z
N MET A 1 -17.86 8.22 -1.94
CA MET A 1 -17.07 7.08 -1.42
C MET A 1 -16.29 6.51 -2.60
N GLN A 2 -14.97 6.70 -2.66
CA GLN A 2 -14.18 6.03 -3.69
C GLN A 2 -13.99 4.56 -3.28
N SER A 3 -14.37 3.66 -4.18
CA SER A 3 -14.11 2.23 -4.06
C SER A 3 -12.59 2.02 -4.07
N GLY A 4 -12.05 1.30 -3.08
CA GLY A 4 -10.65 0.88 -3.12
C GLY A 4 -10.35 0.01 -4.35
N PRO A 5 -9.08 -0.25 -4.67
CA PRO A 5 -8.71 -1.08 -5.81
C PRO A 5 -9.30 -2.49 -5.62
N SER A 6 -9.78 -3.10 -6.70
CA SER A 6 -10.24 -4.50 -6.68
C SER A 6 -9.07 -5.44 -6.37
N LYS A 7 -9.37 -6.66 -5.88
CA LYS A 7 -8.33 -7.68 -5.65
C LYS A 7 -7.44 -7.92 -6.88
N SER A 8 -7.98 -7.88 -8.11
CA SER A 8 -7.17 -8.02 -9.33
C SER A 8 -6.17 -6.87 -9.47
N ASN A 9 -6.62 -5.63 -9.29
CA ASN A 9 -5.78 -4.44 -9.43
C ASN A 9 -4.65 -4.41 -8.41
N ASN A 10 -4.80 -5.08 -7.26
CA ASN A 10 -3.76 -5.17 -6.23
C ASN A 10 -2.62 -6.13 -6.60
N ILE A 11 -2.87 -7.10 -7.47
CA ILE A 11 -1.93 -8.18 -7.81
C ILE A 11 -1.31 -7.96 -9.20
N ASP A 12 -1.98 -7.24 -10.10
CA ASP A 12 -1.59 -7.10 -11.51
C ASP A 12 -0.15 -6.62 -11.73
N TRP A 13 0.40 -5.80 -10.83
CA TRP A 13 1.78 -5.33 -10.93
C TRP A 13 2.81 -6.47 -10.93
N LEU A 14 2.55 -7.57 -10.20
CA LEU A 14 3.40 -8.76 -10.19
C LEU A 14 3.51 -9.41 -11.57
N ASN A 15 2.50 -9.27 -12.43
CA ASN A 15 2.53 -9.82 -13.78
C ASN A 15 3.55 -9.13 -14.70
N SER A 16 4.03 -7.94 -14.30
CA SER A 16 5.08 -7.21 -15.02
C SER A 16 6.48 -7.76 -14.76
N TYR A 17 6.63 -8.71 -13.81
CA TYR A 17 7.90 -9.31 -13.42
C TYR A 17 8.01 -10.77 -13.89
N PRO A 18 9.25 -11.27 -14.12
CA PRO A 18 9.51 -12.69 -14.38
C PRO A 18 8.93 -13.60 -13.29
N SER A 19 8.39 -14.76 -13.67
CA SER A 19 7.66 -15.65 -12.74
C SER A 19 8.49 -16.12 -11.55
N ASP A 20 9.80 -16.33 -11.76
CA ASP A 20 10.79 -16.71 -10.74
C ASP A 20 11.06 -15.61 -9.70
N GLN A 21 10.67 -14.36 -9.98
CA GLN A 21 10.87 -13.22 -9.07
C GLN A 21 9.60 -12.83 -8.30
N ARG A 22 8.42 -13.27 -8.75
CA ARG A 22 7.13 -12.78 -8.22
C ARG A 22 6.91 -13.13 -6.75
N ILE A 23 7.27 -14.34 -6.34
CA ILE A 23 7.14 -14.77 -4.93
C ILE A 23 8.00 -13.87 -4.04
N TYR A 24 9.28 -13.70 -4.37
CA TYR A 24 10.19 -12.84 -3.62
C TYR A 24 9.70 -11.39 -3.55
N LEU A 25 9.24 -10.82 -4.68
CA LEU A 25 8.73 -9.45 -4.72
C LEU A 25 7.45 -9.28 -3.88
N ALA A 26 6.56 -10.27 -3.90
CA ALA A 26 5.35 -10.28 -3.07
C ALA A 26 5.68 -10.32 -1.58
N GLU A 27 6.65 -11.15 -1.15
CA GLU A 27 7.12 -11.23 0.24
C GLU A 27 7.75 -9.90 0.70
N VAL A 28 8.64 -9.32 -0.12
CA VAL A 28 9.25 -8.02 0.16
C VAL A 28 8.20 -6.92 0.26
N TYR A 29 7.22 -6.90 -0.66
CA TYR A 29 6.12 -5.94 -0.62
C TYR A 29 5.34 -6.05 0.69
N ILE A 30 4.97 -7.26 1.12
CA ILE A 30 4.23 -7.48 2.36
C ILE A 30 5.04 -6.95 3.55
N SER A 31 6.32 -7.33 3.66
CA SER A 31 7.19 -6.92 4.76
C SER A 31 7.27 -5.39 4.87
N VAL A 32 7.57 -4.71 3.76
CA VAL A 32 7.73 -3.24 3.74
C VAL A 32 6.41 -2.54 4.09
N MET A 33 5.29 -3.00 3.52
CA MET A 33 4.00 -2.37 3.76
C MET A 33 3.47 -2.62 5.18
N GLN A 34 3.80 -3.77 5.78
CA GLN A 34 3.47 -4.04 7.19
C GLN A 34 4.22 -3.10 8.14
N GLU A 35 5.51 -2.83 7.90
CA GLU A 35 6.27 -1.84 8.67
C GLU A 35 5.66 -0.43 8.58
N ASP A 36 5.18 -0.04 7.40
CA ASP A 36 4.46 1.22 7.18
C ASP A 36 3.13 1.26 7.93
N LEU A 37 2.37 0.17 7.92
CA LEU A 37 1.10 0.05 8.63
C LEU A 37 1.26 0.13 10.14
N GLU A 38 2.29 -0.49 10.71
CA GLU A 38 2.61 -0.42 12.13
C GLU A 38 2.88 1.03 12.56
N GLN A 39 3.68 1.78 11.79
CA GLN A 39 3.96 3.18 12.09
C GLN A 39 2.72 4.08 12.03
N LEU A 40 1.78 3.80 11.12
CA LEU A 40 0.51 4.53 11.04
C LEU A 40 -0.44 4.21 12.23
N ARG A 41 -0.31 3.04 12.85
CA ARG A 41 -1.14 2.57 13.98
C ARG A 41 -0.58 3.00 15.34
N ASP A 42 0.74 3.00 15.51
CA ASP A 42 1.40 3.26 16.80
C ASP A 42 1.57 4.74 17.14
N THR A 43 1.44 5.62 16.16
CA THR A 43 1.71 7.05 16.36
C THR A 43 0.47 7.80 16.88
N LYS A 44 0.68 8.72 17.84
CA LYS A 44 -0.24 9.88 17.93
C LYS A 44 -0.17 10.59 16.57
N PRO A 45 -1.27 10.67 15.80
CA PRO A 45 -1.17 11.10 14.41
C PRO A 45 -0.71 12.55 14.30
N GLU A 46 0.55 12.75 13.94
CA GLU A 46 1.10 14.07 13.61
C GLU A 46 1.18 14.25 12.10
N ARG A 47 0.73 15.41 11.61
CA ARG A 47 0.66 15.71 10.18
C ARG A 47 1.98 15.47 9.46
N ALA A 48 3.10 15.90 10.05
CA ALA A 48 4.43 15.77 9.43
C ALA A 48 4.81 14.29 9.26
N THR A 49 4.65 13.50 10.32
CA THR A 49 4.96 12.06 10.33
C THR A 49 4.06 11.28 9.36
N THR A 50 2.75 11.55 9.36
CA THR A 50 1.82 10.94 8.40
C THR A 50 2.23 11.24 6.96
N LEU A 51 2.55 12.49 6.64
CA LEU A 51 2.98 12.86 5.29
C LEU A 51 4.28 12.16 4.87
N GLN A 52 5.23 11.98 5.79
CA GLN A 52 6.47 11.25 5.51
C GLN A 52 6.20 9.78 5.19
N ILE A 53 5.36 9.11 5.98
CA ILE A 53 5.00 7.70 5.76
C ILE A 53 4.27 7.55 4.42
N MET A 54 3.28 8.40 4.13
CA MET A 54 2.57 8.37 2.85
C MET A 54 3.49 8.60 1.65
N HIS A 55 4.47 9.49 1.81
CA HIS A 55 5.46 9.73 0.77
C HIS A 55 6.33 8.50 0.50
N ARG A 56 6.74 7.78 1.57
CA ARG A 56 7.49 6.52 1.46
C ARG A 56 6.65 5.43 0.77
N ILE A 57 5.43 5.20 1.23
CA ILE A 57 4.48 4.25 0.64
C ILE A 57 4.31 4.53 -0.86
N LYS A 58 3.99 5.78 -1.22
CA LYS A 58 3.82 6.19 -2.62
C LYS A 58 5.09 5.93 -3.45
N GLY A 59 6.26 6.25 -2.91
CA GLY A 59 7.54 5.97 -3.58
C GLY A 59 7.76 4.47 -3.83
N GLY A 60 7.46 3.63 -2.85
CA GLY A 60 7.53 2.17 -2.98
C GLY A 60 6.54 1.60 -3.99
N LEU A 61 5.31 2.11 -4.02
CA LEU A 61 4.30 1.68 -5.00
C LEU A 61 4.70 2.07 -6.43
N SER A 62 5.28 3.26 -6.60
CA SER A 62 5.75 3.74 -7.90
C SER A 62 6.93 2.91 -8.41
N SER A 63 7.85 2.51 -7.53
CA SER A 63 9.03 1.72 -7.92
C SER A 63 8.69 0.30 -8.39
N ILE A 64 7.57 -0.26 -7.91
CA ILE A 64 7.08 -1.59 -8.32
C ILE A 64 6.00 -1.54 -9.42
N GLY A 65 5.63 -0.35 -9.88
CA GLY A 65 4.60 -0.17 -10.90
C GLY A 65 3.16 -0.44 -10.43
N HIS A 66 2.87 -0.34 -9.13
CA HIS A 66 1.50 -0.45 -8.60
C HIS A 66 0.74 0.88 -8.72
N LEU A 67 0.54 1.31 -9.96
CA LEU A 67 0.01 2.64 -10.30
C LEU A 67 -1.39 2.93 -9.73
N PRO A 68 -2.36 1.97 -9.71
CA PRO A 68 -3.68 2.24 -9.16
C PRO A 68 -3.64 2.62 -7.68
N LEU A 69 -2.86 1.88 -6.88
CA LEU A 69 -2.74 2.16 -5.45
C LEU A 69 -1.87 3.40 -5.19
N GLU A 70 -0.80 3.59 -5.97
CA GLU A 70 0.02 4.81 -5.92
C GLU A 70 -0.85 6.07 -6.06
N GLN A 71 -1.76 6.08 -7.05
CA GLN A 71 -2.61 7.22 -7.34
C GLN A 71 -3.60 7.51 -6.19
N LEU A 72 -4.12 6.47 -5.51
CA LEU A 72 -5.00 6.64 -4.35
C LEU A 72 -4.24 7.22 -3.16
N ILE A 73 -3.04 6.72 -2.87
CA ILE A 73 -2.18 7.25 -1.79
C ILE A 73 -1.77 8.68 -2.08
N LYS A 74 -1.48 9.00 -3.35
CA LYS A 74 -1.17 10.37 -3.79
C LYS A 74 -2.32 11.34 -3.55
N VAL A 75 -3.58 10.93 -3.76
CA VAL A 75 -4.76 11.76 -3.47
C VAL A 75 -4.84 12.08 -1.99
N GLU A 76 -4.73 11.05 -1.12
CA GLU A 76 -4.74 11.25 0.33
C GLU A 76 -3.58 12.16 0.79
N GLU A 77 -2.37 12.00 0.22
CA GLU A 77 -1.20 12.83 0.56
C GLU A 77 -1.43 14.30 0.17
N GLN A 78 -2.03 14.54 -1.00
CA GLN A 78 -2.34 15.88 -1.49
C GLN A 78 -3.45 16.54 -0.66
N ASP A 79 -4.50 15.80 -0.31
CA ASP A 79 -5.59 16.31 0.51
C ASP A 79 -5.13 16.68 1.93
N LEU A 80 -4.24 15.88 2.52
CA LEU A 80 -3.65 16.23 3.82
C LEU A 80 -2.73 17.46 3.72
N LYS A 81 -1.94 17.60 2.65
CA LYS A 81 -1.10 18.79 2.40
C LYS A 81 -1.93 20.06 2.22
N ALA A 82 -3.05 19.98 1.51
CA ALA A 82 -3.96 21.09 1.28
C ALA A 82 -4.78 21.46 2.53
N GLY A 83 -4.82 20.58 3.54
CA GLY A 83 -5.69 20.74 4.71
C GLY A 83 -7.15 20.38 4.44
N ASN A 84 -7.42 19.70 3.33
CA ASN A 84 -8.75 19.20 2.96
C ASN A 84 -9.17 17.98 3.79
N ASN A 85 -8.19 17.27 4.34
CA ASN A 85 -8.41 16.13 5.23
C ASN A 85 -7.65 16.30 6.56
N ASN A 86 -8.17 15.69 7.62
CA ASN A 86 -7.48 15.66 8.91
C ASN A 86 -6.55 14.44 9.01
N VAL A 87 -5.60 14.48 9.96
CA VAL A 87 -4.55 13.46 10.08
C VAL A 87 -5.13 12.08 10.40
N GLU A 88 -6.10 12.01 11.33
CA GLU A 88 -6.72 10.76 11.74
C GLU A 88 -7.44 10.07 10.57
N GLN A 89 -8.26 10.83 9.83
CA GLN A 89 -8.98 10.32 8.68
C GLN A 89 -8.03 9.87 7.56
N THR A 90 -6.95 10.63 7.34
CA THR A 90 -5.92 10.27 6.36
C THR A 90 -5.20 8.96 6.75
N ASN A 91 -4.83 8.80 8.03
CA ASN A 91 -4.24 7.56 8.53
C ASN A 91 -5.20 6.38 8.35
N LEU A 92 -6.47 6.53 8.75
CA LEU A 92 -7.47 5.46 8.61
C LEU A 92 -7.68 5.04 7.15
N ASN A 93 -7.78 6.01 6.24
CA ASN A 93 -7.92 5.73 4.80
C ASN A 93 -6.68 5.01 4.25
N THR A 94 -5.49 5.50 4.60
CA THR A 94 -4.21 4.91 4.19
C THR A 94 -4.08 3.47 4.71
N ILE A 95 -4.35 3.24 5.99
CA ILE A 95 -4.33 1.91 6.62
C ILE A 95 -5.28 0.97 5.88
N LYS A 96 -6.50 1.42 5.57
CA LYS A 96 -7.50 0.60 4.87
C LYS A 96 -7.02 0.19 3.47
N LEU A 97 -6.49 1.15 2.71
CA LEU A 97 -6.00 0.91 1.35
C LEU A 97 -4.82 -0.06 1.32
N ILE A 98 -3.83 0.15 2.20
CA ILE A 98 -2.63 -0.67 2.25
C ILE A 98 -2.92 -2.06 2.82
N SER A 99 -3.71 -2.16 3.91
CA SER A 99 -4.11 -3.46 4.47
C SER A 99 -4.82 -4.33 3.43
N HIS A 100 -5.78 -3.77 2.68
CA HIS A 100 -6.47 -4.52 1.63
C HIS A 100 -5.56 -5.00 0.50
N SER A 101 -4.54 -4.21 0.15
CA SER A 101 -3.54 -4.61 -0.85
C SER A 101 -2.62 -5.70 -0.31
N VAL A 102 -2.14 -5.58 0.92
CA VAL A 102 -1.34 -6.61 1.61
C VAL A 102 -2.11 -7.93 1.67
N GLU A 103 -3.36 -7.92 2.14
CA GLU A 103 -4.21 -9.11 2.18
C GLU A 103 -4.39 -9.75 0.78
N SER A 104 -4.51 -8.94 -0.27
CA SER A 104 -4.63 -9.45 -1.65
C SER A 104 -3.34 -10.16 -2.11
N ILE A 105 -2.16 -9.64 -1.73
CA ILE A 105 -0.87 -10.26 -2.05
C ILE A 105 -0.62 -11.51 -1.20
N GLU A 106 -1.01 -11.50 0.08
CA GLU A 106 -0.96 -12.68 0.96
C GLU A 106 -1.83 -13.82 0.43
N ASP A 107 -3.08 -13.52 0.03
CA ASP A 107 -3.97 -14.47 -0.65
C ASP A 107 -3.32 -15.05 -1.91
N TRP A 108 -2.70 -14.19 -2.72
CA TRP A 108 -2.01 -14.61 -3.94
C TRP A 108 -0.81 -15.51 -3.65
N LEU A 109 0.01 -15.18 -2.66
CA LEU A 109 1.12 -16.02 -2.20
C LEU A 109 0.61 -17.38 -1.71
N ASN A 110 -0.44 -17.40 -0.90
CA ASN A 110 -1.01 -18.64 -0.37
C ASN A 110 -1.51 -19.58 -1.48
N ILE A 111 -1.91 -19.05 -2.64
CA ILE A 111 -2.32 -19.87 -3.81
C ILE A 111 -1.10 -20.32 -4.63
N ASN A 112 -0.10 -19.45 -4.80
CA ASN A 112 1.01 -19.68 -5.72
C ASN A 112 2.26 -20.29 -5.06
N ASN A 113 2.33 -20.28 -3.72
CA ASN A 113 3.40 -20.89 -2.93
C ASN A 113 3.10 -22.35 -2.52
N VAL A 114 1.93 -22.89 -2.89
CA VAL A 114 1.61 -24.32 -2.68
C VAL A 114 2.31 -25.14 -3.77
N GLY A 115 3.60 -25.40 -3.59
CA GLY A 115 4.37 -26.19 -4.56
C GLY A 115 5.89 -26.30 -4.33
N ASN A 116 6.43 -25.79 -3.23
CA ASN A 116 7.80 -26.07 -2.79
C ASN A 116 7.83 -27.19 -1.74
#